data_AF-A0A4Q5QKB8-F1
#
_entry.id   AF-A0A4Q5QKB8-F1
#
_cell.length_a   1.000
_cell.length_b   1.000
_cell.length_c   1.000
_cell.angle_alpha   90.00
_cell.angle_beta   90.00
_cell.angle_gamma   90.00
#
_symmetry.space_group_name_H-M   'P 1'
#
loop_
_entity.id
_entity.type
_entity.pdbx_description
1 polymer ?
#
loop_
_entity_poly.entity_id
_entity_poly.type
_entity_poly.pdbx_seq_one_letter_code
_entity_poly.pdbx_strand_id
1 'polypeptide(L)' 'MTDHTPQPKADRTQLQHIIAGLNDGVILVNPDQTIAWANPTALALHGVTKVEELGATVS' A
#
# COMPACT_ATOMS: atom_id res chain seq x y z
N MET A 1 -3.17 33.15 -18.38
CA MET A 1 -3.75 32.59 -17.15
C MET A 1 -3.68 31.08 -17.31
N THR A 2 -2.69 30.45 -16.69
CA THR A 2 -2.41 29.02 -16.83
C THR A 2 -3.55 28.22 -16.22
N ASP A 3 -4.25 27.43 -17.04
CA ASP A 3 -5.24 26.46 -16.59
C ASP A 3 -4.49 25.32 -15.89
N HIS A 4 -4.44 25.38 -14.56
CA HIS A 4 -4.01 24.25 -13.75
C HIS A 4 -5.25 23.38 -13.53
N THR A 5 -5.57 22.55 -14.51
CA THR A 5 -6.55 21.47 -14.33
C THR A 5 -6.07 20.63 -13.14
N PRO A 6 -6.81 20.55 -12.02
CA PRO A 6 -6.37 19.75 -10.89
C PRO A 6 -6.31 18.31 -11.36
N GLN A 7 -5.11 17.74 -11.43
CA GLN A 7 -4.97 16.30 -11.64
C GLN A 7 -5.82 15.61 -10.56
N PRO A 8 -6.72 14.68 -10.92
CA PRO A 8 -7.47 13.95 -9.91
C PRO A 8 -6.42 13.21 -9.09
N LYS A 9 -6.16 13.71 -7.87
CA LYS A 9 -5.41 12.96 -6.88
C LYS A 9 -6.25 11.72 -6.64
N ALA A 10 -5.88 10.61 -7.26
CA ALA A 10 -6.48 9.34 -6.93
C ALA A 10 -6.32 9.18 -5.42
N ASP A 11 -7.43 9.22 -4.69
CA ASP A 11 -7.41 9.10 -3.24
C ASP A 11 -6.69 7.79 -2.90
N ARG A 12 -5.68 7.87 -2.04
CA ARG A 12 -4.82 6.74 -1.67
C ARG A 12 -5.65 5.54 -1.21
N THR A 13 -6.79 5.82 -0.57
CA THR A 13 -7.81 4.83 -0.20
C THR A 13 -8.40 4.12 -1.40
N GLN A 14 -8.79 4.83 -2.47
CA GLN A 14 -9.41 4.22 -3.65
C GLN A 14 -8.44 3.29 -4.41
N LEU A 15 -7.17 3.68 -4.52
CA LEU A 15 -6.13 2.81 -5.08
C LEU A 15 -5.89 1.56 -4.23
N GLN A 16 -5.89 1.69 -2.90
CA GLN A 16 -5.78 0.55 -1.99
C GLN A 16 -6.93 -0.45 -2.18
N HIS A 17 -8.16 0.03 -2.40
CA HIS A 17 -9.31 -0.84 -2.65
C HIS A 17 -9.18 -1.65 -3.96
N ILE A 18 -8.59 -1.07 -5.02
CA ILE A 18 -8.35 -1.77 -6.29
C ILE A 18 -7.28 -2.85 -6.11
N ILE A 19 -6.19 -2.52 -5.42
CA ILE A 19 -5.05 -3.42 -5.18
C ILE A 19 -5.41 -4.55 -4.19
N ALA A 20 -6.32 -4.29 -3.25
CA ALA A 20 -6.78 -5.30 -2.29
C ALA A 20 -7.47 -6.51 -2.94
N GLY A 21 -8.00 -6.37 -4.16
CA GLY A 21 -8.60 -7.46 -4.92
C GLY A 21 -7.63 -8.33 -5.70
N LEU A 22 -6.32 -8.04 -5.66
CA LEU A 22 -5.30 -8.84 -6.35
C LEU A 22 -4.97 -10.12 -5.55
N ASN A 23 -4.83 -11.23 -6.27
CA ASN A 23 -4.33 -12.49 -5.71
C ASN A 23 -2.82 -12.45 -5.39
N ASP A 24 -2.12 -11.39 -5.79
CA ASP A 24 -0.74 -11.15 -5.41
C ASP A 24 -0.66 -10.36 -4.11
N GLY A 25 0.34 -10.68 -3.28
CA GLY A 25 0.65 -9.89 -2.10
C GLY A 25 1.27 -8.55 -2.49
N VAL A 26 0.70 -7.45 -1.98
CA VAL A 26 1.22 -6.09 -2.21
C VAL A 26 1.57 -5.43 -0.89
N ILE A 27 2.79 -4.93 -0.80
CA ILE A 27 3.31 -4.15 0.33
C ILE A 27 3.72 -2.77 -0.20
N LEU A 28 3.23 -1.71 0.45
CA LEU A 28 3.64 -0.34 0.19
C LEU A 28 4.76 0.04 1.14
N VAL A 29 5.87 0.51 0.57
CA VAL A 29 7.07 0.89 1.32
C VAL A 29 7.35 2.37 1.08
N ASN A 30 7.68 3.10 2.15
CA ASN A 30 8.12 4.49 2.06
C ASN A 30 9.59 4.57 1.57
N PRO A 31 10.06 5.72 1.10
CA PRO A 31 11.45 5.88 0.65
C PRO A 31 12.51 5.56 1.72
N ASP A 32 12.16 5.68 3.01
CA ASP A 32 13.01 5.33 4.15
C ASP A 32 12.98 3.83 4.51
N GLN A 33 12.40 3.01 3.63
CA GLN A 33 12.21 1.56 3.77
C GLN A 33 11.19 1.12 4.82
N THR A 34 10.44 2.05 5.43
CA THR A 34 9.38 1.68 6.37
C THR A 34 8.17 1.09 5.65
N ILE A 35 7.57 0.05 6.24
CA ILE A 35 6.35 -0.56 5.70
C ILE A 35 5.17 0.35 6.03
N ALA A 36 4.55 0.92 4.99
CA ALA A 36 3.45 1.85 5.14
C ALA A 36 2.07 1.16 5.12
N TRP A 37 1.96 0.01 4.46
CA TRP A 37 0.71 -0.75 4.31
C TRP A 37 0.97 -2.11 3.65
N ALA A 38 0.09 -3.08 3.87
CA ALA A 38 0.05 -4.34 3.13
C ALA A 38 -1.41 -4.77 2.88
N ASN A 39 -1.66 -5.39 1.73
CA ASN A 39 -2.97 -5.98 1.45
C ASN A 39 -3.16 -7.31 2.23
N PRO A 40 -4.40 -7.82 2.36
CA PRO A 40 -4.66 -9.06 3.08
C PRO A 40 -3.89 -10.27 2.53
N THR A 41 -3.71 -10.34 1.21
CA THR A 41 -2.95 -11.43 0.57
C THR A 41 -1.49 -11.42 1.01
N ALA A 42 -0.83 -10.26 1.07
CA ALA A 42 0.52 -10.14 1.59
C ALA A 42 0.61 -10.58 3.05
N LEU A 43 -0.32 -10.10 3.90
CA LEU A 43 -0.36 -10.50 5.31
C LEU A 43 -0.48 -12.03 5.46
N ALA A 44 -1.38 -12.65 4.69
CA ALA A 44 -1.58 -14.10 4.70
C ALA A 44 -0.33 -14.87 4.22
N LEU A 45 0.34 -14.41 3.17
CA LEU A 45 1.59 -15.03 2.67
C LEU A 45 2.73 -14.93 3.70
N HIS A 46 2.76 -13.85 4.48
CA HIS A 46 3.71 -13.65 5.57
C HIS A 46 3.27 -14.28 6.91
N GLY A 47 2.10 -14.92 6.96
CA GLY A 47 1.60 -15.60 8.16
C GLY A 47 1.17 -14.65 9.29
N VAL A 48 0.88 -13.39 8.98
CA VAL A 48 0.49 -12.36 9.96
C VAL A 48 -0.88 -11.79 9.65
N THR A 49 -1.44 -11.03 10.60
CA THR A 49 -2.78 -10.44 10.48
C THR A 49 -2.75 -8.92 10.41
N LYS A 50 -1.64 -8.30 10.80
CA LYS A 50 -1.45 -6.86 10.82
C LYS A 50 -0.10 -6.46 10.25
N VAL A 51 -0.04 -5.23 9.74
CA VAL A 51 1.15 -4.68 9.10
C VAL A 51 2.31 -4.55 10.09
N GLU A 52 2.02 -4.24 11.36
CA GLU A 52 3.05 -4.09 12.40
C GLU A 52 3.77 -5.41 12.71
N GLU A 53 3.14 -6.54 12.39
CA GLU A 53 3.71 -7.89 12.58
C GLU A 53 4.67 -8.28 11.46
N LEU A 54 4.67 -7.56 10.32
CA LEU A 54 5.65 -7.76 9.23
C LEU A 54 7.05 -7.27 9.61
N GLY A 55 7.16 -6.43 10.65
CA GLY A 55 8.38 -5.69 10.99
C GLY A 55 8.32 -4.22 10.56
N ALA A 56 9.31 -3.44 10.98
CA ALA A 56 9.33 -2.00 10.74
C ALA A 56 9.85 -1.60 9.34
N THR A 57 10.76 -2.41 8.77
CA THR A 57 11.46 -2.12 7.50
C THR A 57 11.64 -3.38 6.67
N VAL A 58 11.90 -3.22 5.36
CA VAL A 58 12.11 -4.34 4.42
C VAL A 58 13.55 -4.88 4.37
N SER A 59 14.41 -4.51 5.33
CA SER A 59 15.82 -4.91 5.40
C SER A 59 16.09 -5.95 6.48
#